data_AF-A0A2G6J079-F1
#
_entry.id   AF-A0A2G6J079-F1
#
_cell.length_a   1.000
_cell.length_b   1.000
_cell.length_c   1.000
_cell.angle_alpha   90.00
_cell.angle_beta   90.00
_cell.angle_gamma   90.00
#
_symmetry.space_group_name_H-M   'P 1'
#
loop_
_entity.id
_entity.type
_entity.pdbx_description
1 polymer ?
#
loop_
_entity_poly.entity_id
_entity_poly.type
_entity_poly.pdbx_seq_one_letter_code
_entity_poly.pdbx_strand_id
1 'polypeptide(L)'
;MTRKPVDQLNKEQKPQGQDGVWAEIRRLKIFTKREIHSCTDIPNKTITDYVKRLVAGGYVEEHASFAETGRYVLVRDVGVHPPRIRPNGQPVTQGKGTENMWRSMRMMKQFTPRDIALHSTTDTVSVTEDTAKSYCSMLLKAQYLRVIQKAVPGKRQATYKFVRNTGPLPPQIQRVKQVFDPNIREVTYYPGAAQ
;
A
#
# COMPACT_ATOMS: atom_id res chain seq x y z
N MET A 1 31.03 -0.76 -14.35
CA MET A 1 30.09 0.38 -14.38
C MET A 1 29.49 0.55 -12.99
N THR A 2 29.83 1.65 -12.32
CA THR A 2 29.45 1.94 -10.93
C THR A 2 27.97 2.34 -10.87
N ARG A 3 27.20 1.66 -10.03
CA ARG A 3 25.74 1.85 -9.92
C ARG A 3 25.48 3.21 -9.27
N LYS A 4 24.72 4.09 -9.95
CA LYS A 4 24.42 5.45 -9.48
C LYS A 4 23.58 5.44 -8.19
N PRO A 5 23.72 6.44 -7.29
CA PRO A 5 22.97 6.52 -6.04
C PRO A 5 21.47 6.73 -6.25
N VAL A 6 20.66 6.16 -5.35
CA VAL A 6 19.18 6.13 -5.41
C VAL A 6 18.56 7.54 -5.43
N ASP A 7 19.25 8.53 -4.87
CA ASP A 7 18.75 9.92 -4.78
C ASP A 7 18.72 10.66 -6.12
N GLN A 8 19.44 10.19 -7.15
CA GLN A 8 19.44 10.79 -8.49
C GLN A 8 18.39 10.18 -9.44
N LEU A 9 17.67 9.14 -9.04
CA LEU A 9 16.67 8.47 -9.90
C LEU A 9 15.33 9.21 -9.98
N ASN A 10 15.10 10.22 -9.14
CA ASN A 10 13.77 10.72 -8.83
C ASN A 10 13.35 12.01 -9.54
N LYS A 11 14.04 12.42 -10.63
CA LYS A 11 13.69 13.67 -11.33
C LYS A 11 12.94 13.51 -12.64
N GLU A 12 13.12 12.45 -13.43
CA GLU A 12 12.43 12.32 -14.72
C GLU A 12 12.25 10.86 -15.16
N GLN A 13 11.56 10.04 -14.38
CA GLN A 13 11.15 8.71 -14.86
C GLN A 13 9.80 8.85 -15.55
N LYS A 14 9.79 8.76 -16.90
CA LYS A 14 8.58 8.44 -17.66
C LYS A 14 7.85 7.32 -16.91
N PRO A 15 6.55 7.45 -16.59
CA PRO A 15 5.88 6.50 -15.72
C PRO A 15 5.95 5.10 -16.36
N GLN A 16 6.67 4.18 -15.71
CA GLN A 16 6.94 2.85 -16.23
C GLN A 16 5.89 1.85 -15.71
N GLY A 17 5.60 0.82 -16.51
CA GLY A 17 4.70 -0.25 -16.09
C GLY A 17 3.26 0.23 -15.85
N GLN A 18 2.63 -0.23 -14.76
CA GLN A 18 1.20 0.03 -14.50
C GLN A 18 0.89 1.51 -14.23
N ASP A 19 1.84 2.25 -13.65
CA ASP A 19 1.67 3.68 -13.34
C ASP A 19 1.48 4.51 -14.61
N GLY A 20 2.23 4.21 -15.68
CA GLY A 20 2.12 4.90 -16.96
C GLY A 20 0.83 4.60 -17.70
N VAL A 21 0.44 3.32 -17.73
CA VAL A 21 -0.84 2.92 -18.31
C VAL A 21 -2.00 3.59 -17.58
N TRP A 22 -1.96 3.62 -16.24
CA TRP A 22 -3.01 4.24 -15.43
C TRP A 22 -3.10 5.76 -15.61
N ALA A 23 -1.96 6.44 -15.70
CA ALA A 23 -1.92 7.87 -15.98
C ALA A 23 -2.62 8.20 -17.31
N GLU A 24 -2.35 7.44 -18.38
CA GLU A 24 -2.99 7.64 -19.68
C GLU A 24 -4.49 7.31 -19.65
N ILE A 25 -4.89 6.24 -18.96
CA ILE A 25 -6.31 5.91 -18.76
C ILE A 25 -7.04 7.07 -18.08
N ARG A 26 -6.45 7.64 -17.03
CA ARG A 26 -7.03 8.79 -16.32
C ARG A 26 -7.09 10.05 -17.16
N ARG A 27 -6.11 10.27 -18.05
CA ARG A 27 -6.06 11.41 -18.97
C ARG A 27 -7.10 11.29 -20.08
N LEU A 28 -7.22 10.11 -20.70
CA LEU A 28 -8.09 9.88 -21.85
C LEU A 28 -9.56 9.69 -21.45
N LYS A 29 -9.83 9.08 -20.29
CA LYS A 29 -11.16 8.68 -19.77
C LYS A 29 -11.92 7.67 -20.63
N ILE A 30 -11.92 7.84 -21.94
CA ILE A 30 -12.37 6.89 -22.96
C ILE A 30 -11.17 6.61 -23.85
N PHE A 31 -10.80 5.34 -24.02
CA PHE A 31 -9.54 4.99 -24.67
C PHE A 31 -9.57 3.62 -25.33
N THR A 32 -8.67 3.41 -26.27
CA THR A 32 -8.31 2.12 -26.83
C THR A 32 -6.93 1.69 -26.32
N LYS A 33 -6.65 0.39 -26.30
CA LYS A 33 -5.31 -0.13 -25.97
C LYS A 33 -4.23 0.44 -26.90
N ARG A 34 -4.58 0.71 -28.16
CA ARG A 34 -3.69 1.29 -29.18
C ARG A 34 -3.33 2.74 -28.88
N GLU A 35 -4.27 3.54 -28.39
CA GLU A 35 -4.00 4.93 -27.99
C GLU A 35 -3.01 4.97 -26.83
N ILE A 36 -3.19 4.13 -25.81
CA ILE A 36 -2.24 4.01 -24.69
C ILE A 36 -0.85 3.61 -25.21
N HIS A 37 -0.77 2.62 -26.10
CA HIS A 37 0.50 2.21 -26.70
C HIS A 37 1.15 3.31 -27.54
N SER A 38 0.36 4.18 -28.17
CA SER A 38 0.89 5.30 -28.98
C SER A 38 1.41 6.44 -28.10
N CYS A 39 0.90 6.56 -26.87
CA CYS A 39 1.30 7.58 -25.90
C CYS A 39 2.39 7.10 -24.92
N THR A 40 2.78 5.82 -24.94
CA THR A 40 3.71 5.24 -23.95
C THR A 40 4.71 4.28 -24.60
N ASP A 41 5.91 4.16 -24.02
CA ASP A 41 6.93 3.17 -24.46
C ASP A 41 6.66 1.76 -23.86
N ILE A 42 5.42 1.44 -23.49
CA ILE A 42 5.07 0.24 -22.73
C ILE A 42 4.64 -0.89 -23.68
N PRO A 43 5.16 -2.13 -23.52
CA PRO A 43 4.79 -3.24 -24.39
C PRO A 43 3.28 -3.53 -24.41
N ASN A 44 2.73 -3.78 -25.60
CA ASN A 44 1.32 -4.11 -25.81
C ASN A 44 0.78 -5.23 -24.90
N LYS A 45 1.61 -6.25 -24.62
CA LYS A 45 1.25 -7.33 -23.71
C LYS A 45 0.98 -6.81 -22.29
N THR A 46 1.84 -5.94 -21.78
CA THR A 46 1.71 -5.34 -20.44
C THR A 46 0.45 -4.49 -20.34
N ILE A 47 0.17 -3.68 -21.36
CA ILE A 47 -1.06 -2.88 -21.45
C ILE A 47 -2.28 -3.80 -21.43
N THR A 48 -2.29 -4.83 -22.29
CA THR A 48 -3.40 -5.76 -22.41
C THR A 48 -3.67 -6.52 -21.11
N ASP A 49 -2.62 -7.08 -20.50
CA ASP A 49 -2.75 -7.82 -19.24
C ASP A 49 -3.26 -6.91 -18.12
N TYR A 50 -2.84 -5.64 -18.08
CA TYR A 50 -3.26 -4.71 -17.06
C TYR A 50 -4.70 -4.22 -17.27
N VAL A 51 -5.09 -3.85 -18.49
CA VAL A 51 -6.48 -3.47 -18.81
C VAL A 51 -7.45 -4.61 -18.50
N LYS A 52 -7.11 -5.87 -18.80
CA LYS A 52 -7.92 -7.03 -18.41
C LYS A 52 -8.15 -7.12 -16.89
N ARG A 53 -7.14 -6.81 -16.08
CA ARG A 53 -7.27 -6.79 -14.61
C ARG A 53 -8.14 -5.64 -14.13
N LEU A 54 -8.04 -4.48 -14.77
CA LEU A 54 -8.88 -3.31 -14.46
C LEU A 54 -10.35 -3.59 -14.79
N VAL A 55 -10.63 -4.28 -15.89
CA VAL A 55 -11.98 -4.74 -16.26
C VAL A 55 -12.50 -5.75 -15.23
N ALA A 56 -11.73 -6.78 -14.92
CA ALA A 56 -12.11 -7.76 -13.89
C ALA A 56 -12.33 -7.13 -12.50
N GLY A 57 -11.65 -6.03 -12.19
CA GLY A 57 -11.78 -5.29 -10.94
C GLY A 57 -12.84 -4.18 -10.94
N GLY A 58 -13.57 -3.97 -12.04
CA GLY A 58 -14.60 -2.95 -12.16
C GLY A 58 -14.07 -1.51 -12.15
N TYR A 59 -12.82 -1.30 -12.57
CA TYR A 59 -12.25 0.05 -12.72
C TYR A 59 -12.48 0.63 -14.11
N VAL A 60 -12.50 -0.26 -15.10
CA VAL A 60 -12.66 0.06 -16.52
C VAL A 60 -13.75 -0.85 -17.07
N GLU A 61 -14.57 -0.36 -17.99
CA GLU A 61 -15.59 -1.15 -18.66
C GLU A 61 -15.44 -1.02 -20.18
N GLU A 62 -15.98 -1.99 -20.91
CA GLU A 62 -16.12 -1.90 -22.37
C GLU A 62 -17.18 -0.85 -22.70
N HIS A 63 -16.86 0.09 -23.59
CA HIS A 63 -17.82 1.10 -24.03
C HIS A 63 -18.98 0.42 -24.79
N ALA A 64 -20.16 1.05 -24.86
CA ALA A 64 -21.32 0.50 -25.56
C ALA A 64 -21.02 0.10 -27.02
N SER A 65 -20.12 0.85 -27.68
CA SER A 65 -19.66 0.61 -29.05
C SER A 65 -18.34 -0.20 -29.12
N PHE A 66 -18.02 -1.02 -28.11
CA PHE A 66 -16.74 -1.73 -28.03
C PHE A 66 -16.52 -2.69 -29.20
N ALA A 67 -17.56 -3.38 -29.66
CA ALA A 67 -17.46 -4.31 -30.80
C ALA A 67 -16.95 -3.63 -32.08
N GLU A 68 -17.31 -2.36 -32.28
CA GLU A 68 -16.95 -1.57 -33.47
C GLU A 68 -15.65 -0.78 -33.28
N THR A 69 -15.44 -0.26 -32.07
CA THR A 69 -14.40 0.76 -31.81
C THR A 69 -13.24 0.28 -30.94
N GLY A 70 -13.41 -0.85 -30.22
CA GLY A 70 -12.44 -1.36 -29.25
C GLY A 70 -12.19 -0.42 -28.06
N ARG A 71 -13.13 0.50 -27.77
CA ARG A 71 -13.01 1.52 -26.72
C ARG A 71 -13.44 1.02 -25.36
N TYR A 72 -12.66 1.40 -24.36
CA TYR A 72 -12.94 1.23 -22.94
C TYR A 72 -13.25 2.57 -22.30
N VAL A 73 -13.96 2.56 -21.17
CA VAL A 73 -14.26 3.74 -20.35
C VAL A 73 -13.76 3.53 -18.92
N LEU A 74 -13.16 4.56 -18.34
CA LEU A 74 -12.79 4.60 -16.93
C LEU A 74 -14.04 4.86 -16.08
N VAL A 75 -14.44 3.88 -15.27
CA VAL A 75 -15.64 3.95 -14.42
C VAL A 75 -15.29 4.33 -12.99
N ARG A 76 -14.15 3.85 -12.47
CA ARG A 76 -13.72 4.13 -11.10
C ARG A 76 -12.29 4.67 -11.05
N ASP A 77 -12.15 5.95 -10.71
CA ASP A 77 -10.85 6.60 -10.51
C ASP A 77 -10.43 6.53 -9.04
N VAL A 78 -9.30 5.87 -8.74
CA VAL A 78 -8.70 5.78 -7.39
C VAL A 78 -7.56 6.78 -7.15
N GLY A 79 -7.38 7.75 -8.05
CA GLY A 79 -6.39 8.80 -7.93
C GLY A 79 -5.09 8.50 -8.67
N VAL A 80 -4.01 9.14 -8.23
CA VAL A 80 -2.71 9.14 -8.94
C VAL A 80 -2.10 7.75 -9.03
N HIS A 81 -2.19 6.97 -7.95
CA HIS A 81 -1.61 5.63 -7.92
C HIS A 81 -2.58 4.59 -8.49
N PRO A 82 -2.12 3.70 -9.38
CA PRO A 82 -2.94 2.64 -9.93
C PRO A 82 -3.52 1.73 -8.84
N PRO A 83 -4.74 1.21 -9.04
CA PRO A 83 -5.26 0.18 -8.15
C PRO A 83 -4.35 -1.05 -8.21
N ARG A 84 -3.96 -1.56 -7.04
CA ARG A 84 -3.27 -2.85 -6.94
C ARG A 84 -4.29 -3.97 -7.03
N ILE A 85 -4.31 -4.67 -8.15
CA ILE A 85 -5.29 -5.72 -8.45
C ILE A 85 -4.59 -7.02 -8.83
N ARG A 86 -5.12 -8.15 -8.34
CA ARG A 86 -4.73 -9.49 -8.75
C ARG A 86 -5.22 -9.80 -10.18
N PRO A 87 -4.70 -10.83 -10.85
CA PRO A 87 -5.20 -11.26 -12.17
C PRO A 87 -6.71 -11.51 -12.24
N ASN A 88 -7.31 -11.96 -11.13
CA ASN A 88 -8.74 -12.24 -11.00
C ASN A 88 -9.62 -11.02 -10.69
N GLY A 89 -9.09 -9.79 -10.79
CA GLY A 89 -9.86 -8.57 -10.50
C GLY A 89 -9.97 -8.20 -9.01
N GLN A 90 -9.54 -9.07 -8.09
CA GLN A 90 -9.63 -8.77 -6.67
C GLN A 90 -8.55 -7.77 -6.22
N PRO A 91 -8.87 -6.79 -5.36
CA PRO A 91 -7.89 -5.89 -4.79
C PRO A 91 -6.79 -6.63 -4.03
N VAL A 92 -5.54 -6.20 -4.19
CA VAL A 92 -4.45 -6.64 -3.32
C VAL A 92 -4.62 -5.93 -1.97
N THR A 93 -4.95 -6.70 -0.94
CA THR A 93 -5.11 -6.22 0.44
C THR A 93 -3.83 -6.30 1.26
N GLN A 94 -2.81 -7.01 0.76
CA GLN A 94 -1.54 -7.17 1.43
C GLN A 94 -0.87 -5.81 1.67
N GLY A 95 -0.58 -5.51 2.94
CA GLY A 95 -0.01 -4.25 3.40
C GLY A 95 -1.03 -3.21 3.85
N LYS A 96 -2.28 -3.25 3.34
CA LYS A 96 -3.32 -2.27 3.70
C LYS A 96 -3.70 -2.33 5.19
N GLY A 97 -3.71 -3.53 5.77
CA GLY A 97 -3.94 -3.68 7.22
C GLY A 97 -2.88 -2.92 8.03
N THR A 98 -1.61 -3.01 7.62
CA THR A 98 -0.50 -2.30 8.24
C THR A 98 -0.59 -0.78 8.06
N GLU A 99 -0.96 -0.32 6.86
CA GLU A 99 -1.20 1.11 6.58
C GLU A 99 -2.34 1.66 7.43
N ASN A 100 -3.46 0.93 7.52
CA ASN A 100 -4.59 1.31 8.37
C ASN A 100 -4.18 1.39 9.84
N MET A 101 -3.47 0.37 10.36
CA MET A 101 -2.95 0.38 11.73
C MET A 101 -2.06 1.59 11.99
N TRP A 102 -1.09 1.86 11.11
CA TRP A 102 -0.22 3.01 11.25
C TRP A 102 -0.97 4.35 11.26
N ARG A 103 -1.95 4.51 10.36
CA ARG A 103 -2.82 5.68 10.33
C ARG A 103 -3.60 5.84 11.64
N SER A 104 -4.23 4.76 12.12
CA SER A 104 -4.96 4.74 13.39
C SER A 104 -4.07 5.12 14.57
N MET A 105 -2.88 4.52 14.69
CA MET A 105 -1.92 4.85 15.76
C MET A 105 -1.53 6.33 15.77
N ARG A 106 -1.29 6.91 14.58
CA ARG A 106 -0.94 8.33 14.44
C ARG A 106 -2.09 9.26 14.83
N MET A 107 -3.34 8.86 14.64
CA MET A 107 -4.51 9.65 15.05
C MET A 107 -4.80 9.51 16.55
N MET A 108 -4.87 8.28 17.07
CA MET A 108 -5.29 8.00 18.44
C MET A 108 -4.26 8.40 19.50
N LYS A 109 -2.96 8.33 19.17
CA LYS A 109 -1.81 8.59 20.05
C LYS A 109 -1.65 7.64 21.25
N GLN A 110 -2.74 7.19 21.87
CA GLN A 110 -2.77 6.23 22.97
C GLN A 110 -3.84 5.18 22.68
N PHE A 111 -3.50 3.90 22.80
CA PHE A 111 -4.38 2.81 22.37
C PHE A 111 -3.94 1.46 22.93
N THR A 112 -4.87 0.52 22.96
CA THR A 112 -4.61 -0.91 23.11
C THR A 112 -4.53 -1.60 21.73
N PRO A 113 -3.97 -2.82 21.63
CA PRO A 113 -4.02 -3.61 20.40
C PRO A 113 -5.45 -3.82 19.88
N ARG A 114 -6.43 -4.02 20.77
CA ARG A 114 -7.85 -4.13 20.40
C ARG A 114 -8.36 -2.86 19.72
N ASP A 115 -8.06 -1.69 20.28
CA ASP A 115 -8.49 -0.42 19.69
C ASP A 115 -7.94 -0.28 18.26
N ILE A 116 -6.67 -0.61 18.07
CA ILE A 116 -6.04 -0.57 16.75
C ILE A 116 -6.69 -1.55 15.79
N ALA A 117 -6.98 -2.79 16.20
CA ALA A 117 -7.66 -3.76 15.34
C ALA A 117 -9.04 -3.25 14.89
N LEU A 118 -9.82 -2.68 15.82
CA LEU A 118 -11.14 -2.13 15.54
C LEU A 118 -11.08 -0.95 14.57
N HIS A 119 -10.23 0.05 14.83
CA HIS A 119 -10.13 1.25 13.99
C HIS A 119 -9.45 1.04 12.65
N SER A 120 -8.71 -0.07 12.49
CA SER A 120 -7.97 -0.38 11.26
C SER A 120 -8.70 -1.34 10.34
N THR A 121 -9.79 -1.93 10.82
CA THR A 121 -10.68 -2.76 10.03
C THR A 121 -11.60 -1.89 9.18
N THR A 122 -11.74 -2.25 7.91
CA THR A 122 -12.66 -1.65 6.95
C THR A 122 -13.40 -2.74 6.19
N ASP A 123 -14.41 -2.40 5.40
CA ASP A 123 -15.20 -3.34 4.59
C ASP A 123 -14.35 -4.22 3.65
N THR A 124 -13.14 -3.76 3.31
CA THR A 124 -12.24 -4.44 2.38
C THR A 124 -11.01 -5.07 3.04
N VAL A 125 -10.73 -4.72 4.30
CA VAL A 125 -9.51 -5.13 5.02
C VAL A 125 -9.85 -5.41 6.47
N SER A 126 -9.75 -6.67 6.89
CA SER A 126 -9.90 -7.06 8.29
C SER A 126 -8.55 -7.11 9.00
N VAL A 127 -8.47 -6.55 10.21
CA VAL A 127 -7.31 -6.60 11.07
C VAL A 127 -7.69 -7.31 12.36
N THR A 128 -7.07 -8.47 12.62
CA THR A 128 -7.30 -9.22 13.86
C THR A 128 -6.55 -8.60 15.04
N GLU A 129 -7.04 -8.83 16.27
CA GLU A 129 -6.34 -8.39 17.49
C GLU A 129 -4.92 -8.96 17.57
N ASP A 130 -4.69 -10.22 17.16
CA ASP A 130 -3.37 -10.84 17.16
C ASP A 130 -2.40 -10.20 16.16
N THR A 131 -2.92 -9.77 15.01
CA THR A 131 -2.14 -9.02 14.01
C THR A 131 -1.74 -7.66 14.58
N ALA A 132 -2.69 -6.93 15.17
CA ALA A 132 -2.42 -5.66 15.82
C ALA A 132 -1.43 -5.79 16.97
N LYS A 133 -1.57 -6.82 17.81
CA LYS A 133 -0.65 -7.14 18.91
C LYS A 133 0.76 -7.43 18.41
N SER A 134 0.89 -8.25 17.38
CA SER A 134 2.17 -8.56 16.74
C SER A 134 2.83 -7.31 16.17
N TYR A 135 2.05 -6.45 15.51
CA TYR A 135 2.55 -5.19 14.94
C TYR A 135 3.01 -4.22 16.02
N CYS A 136 2.19 -3.99 17.06
CA CYS A 136 2.55 -3.16 18.21
C CYS A 136 3.82 -3.67 18.89
N SER A 137 3.98 -4.98 19.04
CA SER A 137 5.17 -5.57 19.69
C SER A 137 6.45 -5.28 18.89
N MET A 138 6.38 -5.35 17.57
CA MET A 138 7.52 -5.01 16.70
C MET A 138 7.83 -3.50 16.72
N LEU A 139 6.79 -2.66 16.69
CA LEU A 139 6.96 -1.20 16.76
C LEU A 139 7.45 -0.72 18.13
N LEU A 140 7.12 -1.41 19.22
CA LEU A 140 7.69 -1.17 20.54
C LEU A 140 9.21 -1.42 20.52
N LYS A 141 9.63 -2.57 19.98
CA LYS A 141 11.07 -2.90 19.87
C LYS A 141 11.84 -1.89 19.03
N ALA A 142 11.21 -1.40 17.95
CA ALA A 142 11.74 -0.38 17.07
C ALA A 142 11.55 1.07 17.57
N GLN A 143 11.13 1.25 18.83
CA GLN A 143 11.02 2.55 19.51
C GLN A 143 10.04 3.54 18.88
N TYR A 144 9.01 3.05 18.17
CA TYR A 144 7.88 3.88 17.71
C TYR A 144 6.80 4.04 18.76
N LEU A 145 6.71 3.06 19.66
CA LEU A 145 5.74 3.01 20.74
C LEU A 145 6.46 3.00 22.09
N ARG A 146 5.77 3.44 23.14
CA ARG A 146 6.14 3.19 24.53
C ARG A 146 4.97 2.55 25.26
N VAL A 147 5.25 1.65 26.19
CA VAL A 147 4.21 1.08 27.07
C VAL A 147 3.91 2.10 28.17
N ILE A 148 2.68 2.57 28.24
CA ILE A 148 2.21 3.42 29.36
C ILE A 148 1.54 2.59 30.45
N GLN A 149 0.98 1.43 30.06
CA GLN A 149 0.38 0.50 31.00
C GLN A 149 0.70 -0.93 30.57
N LYS A 150 1.37 -1.69 31.44
CA LYS A 150 1.70 -3.09 31.16
C LYS A 150 0.42 -3.94 31.07
N ALA A 151 0.48 -5.00 30.26
CA ALA A 151 -0.60 -5.98 30.17
C ALA A 151 -0.68 -6.79 31.47
N VAL A 152 -1.89 -7.23 31.80
CA VAL A 152 -2.16 -8.24 32.82
C VAL A 152 -2.83 -9.42 32.12
N PRO A 153 -2.17 -10.58 32.00
CA PRO A 153 -2.73 -11.75 31.33
C PRO A 153 -4.14 -12.08 31.85
N GLY A 154 -5.07 -12.32 30.92
CA GLY A 154 -6.47 -12.64 31.24
C GLY A 154 -7.33 -11.48 31.78
N LYS A 155 -6.75 -10.31 32.07
CA LYS A 155 -7.49 -9.15 32.63
C LYS A 155 -7.45 -7.91 31.75
N ARG A 156 -6.28 -7.52 31.24
CA ARG A 156 -6.11 -6.25 30.53
C ARG A 156 -4.96 -6.29 29.52
N GLN A 157 -5.17 -5.74 28.33
CA GLN A 157 -4.11 -5.58 27.34
C GLN A 157 -3.12 -4.46 27.73
N ALA A 158 -1.95 -4.44 27.12
CA ALA A 158 -1.03 -3.32 27.27
C ALA A 158 -1.60 -2.07 26.57
N THR A 159 -1.42 -0.91 27.18
CA THR A 159 -1.71 0.37 26.54
C THR A 159 -0.40 0.98 26.07
N TYR A 160 -0.38 1.34 24.79
CA TYR A 160 0.76 1.94 24.10
C TYR A 160 0.52 3.43 23.88
N LYS A 161 1.60 4.20 23.91
CA LYS A 161 1.66 5.58 23.43
C LYS A 161 2.51 5.63 22.18
N PHE A 162 1.99 6.26 21.14
CA PHE A 162 2.72 6.57 19.92
C PHE A 162 3.70 7.72 20.17
N VAL A 163 4.99 7.50 19.89
CA VAL A 163 6.04 8.47 20.25
C VAL A 163 6.91 8.92 19.08
N ARG A 164 6.91 8.20 17.95
CA ARG A 164 7.78 8.52 16.81
C ARG A 164 6.99 8.58 15.51
N ASN A 165 6.73 9.80 15.01
CA ASN A 165 6.09 10.02 13.71
C ASN A 165 7.16 10.32 12.65
N THR A 166 7.52 9.33 11.85
CA THR A 166 8.49 9.50 10.75
C THR A 166 7.86 9.84 9.41
N GLY A 167 6.54 9.73 9.28
CA GLY A 167 5.84 10.08 8.04
C GLY A 167 4.59 9.24 7.77
N PRO A 168 4.01 9.38 6.56
CA PRO A 168 2.77 8.71 6.16
C PRO A 168 2.93 7.20 5.92
N LEU A 169 4.13 6.74 5.55
CA LEU A 169 4.35 5.34 5.23
C LEU A 169 4.58 4.53 6.52
N PRO A 170 3.97 3.35 6.69
CA PRO A 170 4.18 2.53 7.87
C PRO A 170 5.59 1.91 7.89
N PRO A 171 6.23 1.77 9.06
CA PRO A 171 7.40 0.92 9.21
C PRO A 171 7.06 -0.53 8.80
N GLN A 172 7.92 -1.11 7.97
CA GLN A 172 7.74 -2.40 7.32
C GLN A 172 8.47 -3.49 8.11
N ILE A 173 7.73 -4.48 8.59
CA ILE A 173 8.30 -5.69 9.19
C ILE A 173 8.69 -6.66 8.07
N GLN A 174 9.98 -6.93 7.93
CA GLN A 174 10.48 -7.85 6.93
C GLN A 174 10.44 -9.31 7.42
N ARG A 175 10.63 -10.27 6.51
CA ARG A 175 10.56 -11.72 6.83
C ARG A 175 11.54 -12.12 7.94
N VAL A 176 12.74 -11.54 7.94
CA VAL A 176 13.77 -11.75 8.96
C VAL A 176 13.45 -11.07 10.30
N LYS A 177 12.27 -10.49 10.48
CA LYS A 177 11.82 -9.77 11.70
C LYS A 177 12.61 -8.49 12.01
N GLN A 178 13.23 -7.87 11.01
CA GLN A 178 13.72 -6.49 11.12
C GLN A 178 12.62 -5.49 10.77
N VAL A 179 12.72 -4.27 11.30
CA VAL A 179 11.79 -3.16 10.99
C VAL A 179 12.53 -2.12 10.16
N PHE A 180 12.07 -1.90 8.94
CA PHE A 180 12.57 -0.86 8.04
C PHE A 180 11.57 0.29 7.94
N ASP A 181 12.04 1.52 8.09
CA ASP A 181 11.23 2.71 7.92
C ASP A 181 11.44 3.33 6.54
N PRO A 182 10.44 3.28 5.65
CA PRO A 182 10.57 3.85 4.31
C PRO A 182 10.62 5.38 4.29
N ASN A 183 10.15 6.09 5.32
CA ASN A 183 10.17 7.55 5.34
C ASN A 183 11.58 8.10 5.59
N ILE A 184 12.31 7.50 6.53
CA ILE A 184 13.70 7.87 6.85
C ILE A 184 14.74 6.97 6.17
N ARG A 185 14.29 5.90 5.51
CA ARG A 185 15.10 4.93 4.76
C ARG A 185 16.14 4.19 5.61
N GLU A 186 15.77 3.87 6.84
CA GLU A 186 16.66 3.22 7.81
C GLU A 186 16.01 1.96 8.40
N VAL A 187 16.84 1.00 8.82
CA VAL A 187 16.40 -0.12 9.64
C VAL A 187 16.42 0.32 11.11
N THR A 188 15.24 0.38 11.73
CA THR A 188 15.05 0.88 13.09
C THR A 188 15.05 -0.22 14.15
N TYR A 189 15.03 -1.48 13.73
CA TYR A 189 15.21 -2.63 14.62
C TYR A 189 15.80 -3.82 13.87
N TYR A 190 16.83 -4.42 14.48
CA TYR A 190 17.42 -5.68 14.05
C TYR A 190 17.10 -6.78 15.08
N PRO A 191 16.71 -7.99 14.65
CA PRO A 191 16.58 -9.12 15.55
C PRO A 191 17.95 -9.55 16.05
N GLY A 192 18.11 -9.66 17.38
CA GLY A 192 19.36 -10.14 17.99
C GLY A 192 20.39 -9.04 18.30
N ALA A 193 20.13 -7.79 17.93
CA ALA A 193 20.87 -6.67 18.52
C ALA A 193 20.44 -6.58 20.00
N ALA A 194 21.38 -6.80 20.93
CA ALA A 194 21.13 -6.57 22.35
C ALA A 194 20.72 -5.11 22.55
N GLN A 195 19.61 -4.89 23.27
CA GLN A 195 19.14 -3.56 23.70
C GLN A 195 19.66 -3.27 25.10
#